data_AF-A0A0E0EE20-F1
#
_entry.id   AF-A0A0E0EE20-F1
#
_cell.length_a   1.000
_cell.length_b   1.000
_cell.length_c   1.000
_cell.angle_alpha   90.00
_cell.angle_beta   90.00
_cell.angle_gamma   90.00
#
_symmetry.space_group_name_H-M   'P 1'
#
loop_
_entity.id
_entity.type
_entity.pdbx_description
1 polymer ?
#
loop_
_entity_poly.entity_id
_entity_poly.type
_entity_poly.pdbx_seq_one_letter_code
_entity_poly.pdbx_strand_id
1 'polypeptide(L)'
;MSSSSNGNGHYPINGAKVLQKRENNQEKMLLDKNEAFRACQKDRHYIEKLETELRNCYQEIVRCQEEKLKKAALQIEKLENVNLDSQCEIESLKLDLTTLEQRLFDADSFGQHVSADKAIADNKLREYELQLQEAQKTIDHLLLENKELKRLFPGGAATALTSDEQVDKTIEKIDGQDYERGGAILENMAKRSEESELLIEQLKEELREQKLKAKEDAEDLTQEMAELRYQITGMLEEEYKRRSCIEQAAIQQIQELEAQVSKEQRKLSGALRKLQESHELAQKQSMEIKKLKDSLGRFNSALNHGTVCRSCSCGFCAMLLELSNCSIEGPVDVRSSSQKPQNQALLEWRPDEDADGEAG
;
A
#
# COMPACT_ATOMS: atom_id res chain seq x y z
N MET A 1 -45.46 126.20 17.72
CA MET A 1 -44.53 125.41 18.56
C MET A 1 -44.95 123.96 18.49
N SER A 2 -43.96 123.09 18.36
CA SER A 2 -44.04 121.65 18.12
C SER A 2 -44.68 120.87 19.25
N SER A 3 -45.38 119.77 18.91
CA SER A 3 -45.54 118.52 19.68
C SER A 3 -46.27 117.54 18.76
N SER A 4 -45.56 116.56 18.19
CA SER A 4 -45.44 115.18 18.69
C SER A 4 -46.76 114.41 18.66
N SER A 5 -46.85 113.42 17.76
CA SER A 5 -47.72 112.27 17.95
C SER A 5 -47.18 111.01 17.30
N ASN A 6 -47.06 110.01 18.18
CA ASN A 6 -46.99 108.57 18.03
C ASN A 6 -47.37 107.97 16.67
N GLY A 7 -46.49 107.08 16.19
CA GLY A 7 -46.84 105.94 15.35
C GLY A 7 -46.30 104.67 15.99
N ASN A 8 -47.18 103.95 16.70
CA ASN A 8 -46.89 102.67 17.36
C ASN A 8 -46.91 101.56 16.29
N GLY A 9 -45.74 101.17 15.78
CA GLY A 9 -45.58 100.08 14.82
C GLY A 9 -45.18 98.78 15.51
N HIS A 10 -46.16 97.91 15.77
CA HIS A 10 -45.93 96.58 16.33
C HIS A 10 -45.48 95.61 15.21
N TYR A 11 -44.18 95.34 15.11
CA TYR A 11 -43.62 94.26 14.28
C TYR A 11 -43.54 92.95 15.09
N PRO A 12 -43.79 91.77 14.49
CA PRO A 12 -43.99 90.54 15.25
C PRO A 12 -42.68 89.93 15.75
N ILE A 13 -42.69 89.50 17.02
CA ILE A 13 -41.63 88.82 17.81
C ILE A 13 -41.28 87.39 17.29
N ASN A 14 -41.59 87.07 16.04
CA ASN A 14 -41.42 85.71 15.48
C ASN A 14 -40.05 85.43 14.85
N GLY A 15 -39.27 86.46 14.47
CA GLY A 15 -37.95 86.28 13.86
C GLY A 15 -36.86 85.80 14.82
N ALA A 16 -36.87 86.29 16.07
CA ALA A 16 -35.86 85.92 17.08
C ALA A 16 -35.97 84.45 17.52
N LYS A 17 -37.19 83.91 17.64
CA LYS A 17 -37.42 82.49 17.98
C LYS A 17 -36.97 81.54 16.86
N VAL A 18 -37.05 81.97 15.60
CA VAL A 18 -36.61 81.17 14.44
C VAL A 18 -35.08 81.15 14.34
N LEU A 19 -34.41 82.28 14.58
CA LEU A 19 -32.95 82.36 14.60
C LEU A 19 -32.34 81.52 15.74
N GLN A 20 -32.88 81.64 16.96
CA GLN A 20 -32.39 80.86 18.09
C GLN A 20 -32.64 79.34 17.92
N LYS A 21 -33.77 78.95 17.32
CA LYS A 21 -34.03 77.54 16.97
C LYS A 21 -33.06 77.03 15.90
N ARG A 22 -32.64 77.89 14.98
CA ARG A 22 -31.65 77.55 13.93
C ARG A 22 -30.25 77.38 14.51
N GLU A 23 -29.84 78.25 15.43
CA GLU A 23 -28.58 78.14 16.16
C GLU A 23 -28.54 76.88 17.03
N ASN A 24 -29.59 76.60 17.82
CA ASN A 24 -29.70 75.38 18.61
C ASN A 24 -29.68 74.11 17.74
N ASN A 25 -30.29 74.15 16.55
CA ASN A 25 -30.24 73.03 15.60
C ASN A 25 -28.84 72.84 14.98
N GLN A 26 -28.08 73.93 14.75
CA GLN A 26 -26.70 73.87 14.29
C GLN A 26 -25.76 73.33 15.36
N GLU A 27 -25.94 73.75 16.62
CA GLU A 27 -25.16 73.25 17.75
C GLU A 27 -25.43 71.77 18.01
N LYS A 28 -26.69 71.34 17.98
CA LYS A 28 -27.05 69.92 18.07
C LYS A 28 -26.46 69.10 16.92
N MET A 29 -26.53 69.59 15.68
CA MET A 29 -25.91 68.92 14.52
C MET A 29 -24.40 68.78 14.67
N LEU A 30 -23.71 69.79 15.22
CA LEU A 30 -22.28 69.72 15.52
C LEU A 30 -21.97 68.68 16.61
N LEU A 31 -22.81 68.59 17.64
CA LEU A 31 -22.68 67.59 18.69
C LEU A 31 -22.85 66.16 18.14
N ASP A 32 -23.91 65.93 17.37
CA ASP A 32 -24.21 64.65 16.72
C ASP A 32 -23.07 64.25 15.76
N LYS A 33 -22.50 65.22 15.02
CA LYS A 33 -21.35 65.00 14.13
C LYS A 33 -20.09 64.61 14.91
N ASN A 34 -19.83 65.24 16.06
CA ASN A 34 -18.69 64.92 16.91
C ASN A 34 -18.84 63.56 17.61
N GLU A 35 -20.07 63.18 17.97
CA GLU A 35 -20.38 61.84 18.48
C GLU A 35 -20.19 60.77 17.41
N ALA A 36 -20.71 60.99 16.20
CA ALA A 36 -20.50 60.10 15.06
C ALA A 36 -19.01 59.95 14.73
N PHE A 37 -18.24 61.04 14.74
CA PHE A 37 -16.80 60.98 14.51
C PHE A 37 -16.07 60.12 15.56
N ARG A 38 -16.42 60.27 16.84
CA ARG A 38 -15.85 59.45 17.92
C ARG A 38 -16.24 57.97 17.81
N ALA A 39 -17.48 57.68 17.39
CA ALA A 39 -17.92 56.31 17.12
C ALA A 39 -17.12 55.69 15.96
N CYS A 40 -17.02 56.39 14.83
CA CYS A 40 -16.23 55.94 13.68
C CYS A 40 -14.74 55.73 14.04
N GLN A 41 -14.16 56.58 14.90
CA GLN A 41 -12.77 56.41 15.34
C GLN A 41 -12.58 55.15 16.20
N LYS A 42 -13.54 54.84 17.09
CA LYS A 42 -13.54 53.61 17.88
C LYS A 42 -13.68 52.38 17.00
N ASP A 43 -14.61 52.42 16.05
CA ASP A 43 -14.83 51.33 15.11
C ASP A 43 -13.58 51.06 14.26
N ARG A 44 -12.92 52.13 13.79
CA ARG A 44 -11.65 52.03 13.07
C ARG A 44 -10.57 51.32 13.90
N HIS A 45 -10.37 51.72 15.16
CA HIS A 45 -9.39 51.06 16.03
C HIS A 45 -9.75 49.60 16.31
N TYR A 46 -11.04 49.29 16.45
CA TYR A 46 -11.49 47.93 16.64
C TYR A 46 -11.25 47.06 15.40
N ILE A 47 -11.51 47.59 14.20
CA ILE A 47 -11.19 46.93 12.92
C ILE A 47 -9.69 46.68 12.81
N GLU A 48 -8.84 47.70 13.02
CA GLU A 48 -7.38 47.55 12.96
C GLU A 48 -6.87 46.46 13.94
N LYS A 49 -7.47 46.38 15.14
CA LYS A 49 -7.16 45.34 16.12
C LYS A 49 -7.56 43.95 15.62
N LEU A 50 -8.78 43.79 15.12
CA LEU A 50 -9.25 42.52 14.57
C LEU A 50 -8.43 42.07 13.36
N GLU A 51 -8.05 42.98 12.47
CA GLU A 51 -7.17 42.67 11.32
C GLU A 51 -5.79 42.18 11.75
N THR A 52 -5.28 42.69 12.87
CA THR A 52 -3.99 42.27 13.44
C THR A 52 -4.10 40.89 14.09
N GLU A 53 -5.14 40.66 14.88
CA GLU A 53 -5.42 39.34 15.49
C GLU A 53 -5.64 38.27 14.42
N LEU A 54 -6.38 38.60 13.35
CA LEU A 54 -6.61 37.71 12.22
C LEU A 54 -5.30 37.35 11.52
N ARG A 55 -4.43 38.34 11.24
CA ARG A 55 -3.10 38.09 10.66
C ARG A 55 -2.26 37.16 11.53
N ASN A 56 -2.21 37.41 12.85
CA ASN A 56 -1.44 36.58 13.77
C ASN A 56 -1.97 35.14 13.79
N CYS A 57 -3.30 34.96 13.84
CA CYS A 57 -3.94 33.65 13.80
C CYS A 57 -3.58 32.90 12.51
N TYR A 58 -3.68 33.55 11.34
CA TYR A 58 -3.28 32.95 10.07
C TYR A 58 -1.80 32.53 10.08
N GLN A 59 -0.92 33.36 10.62
CA GLN A 59 0.51 33.10 10.64
C GLN A 59 0.87 31.93 11.56
N GLU A 60 0.19 31.79 12.71
CA GLU A 60 0.32 30.63 13.60
C GLU A 60 -0.18 29.33 12.98
N ILE A 61 -1.33 29.38 12.26
CA ILE A 61 -1.87 28.22 11.54
C ILE A 61 -0.87 27.74 10.49
N VAL A 62 -0.35 28.66 9.66
CA VAL A 62 0.64 28.34 8.62
C VAL A 62 1.90 27.74 9.24
N ARG A 63 2.46 28.35 10.29
CA ARG A 63 3.65 27.84 10.97
C ARG A 63 3.42 26.42 11.52
N CYS A 64 2.27 26.19 12.16
CA CYS A 64 1.92 24.86 12.69
C CYS A 64 1.79 23.81 11.57
N GLN A 65 1.22 24.18 10.42
CA GLN A 65 1.12 23.30 9.26
C GLN A 65 2.49 23.02 8.64
N GLU A 66 3.36 24.02 8.50
CA GLU A 66 4.72 23.85 8.01
C GLU A 66 5.54 22.89 8.89
N GLU A 67 5.43 23.00 10.22
CA GLU A 67 6.09 22.08 11.15
C GLU A 67 5.59 20.64 11.01
N LYS A 68 4.27 20.46 10.85
CA LYS A 68 3.67 19.14 10.60
C LYS A 68 4.15 18.55 9.28
N LEU A 69 4.21 19.34 8.21
CA LEU A 69 4.71 18.92 6.90
C LEU A 69 6.19 18.53 6.96
N LYS A 70 7.03 19.33 7.64
CA LYS A 70 8.45 19.00 7.84
C LYS A 70 8.62 17.69 8.60
N LYS A 71 7.83 17.45 9.63
CA LYS A 71 7.87 16.20 10.41
C LYS A 71 7.42 15.00 9.57
N ALA A 72 6.37 15.15 8.77
CA ALA A 72 5.90 14.11 7.86
C ALA A 72 6.96 13.79 6.79
N ALA A 73 7.59 14.81 6.19
CA ALA A 73 8.65 14.64 5.20
C ALA A 73 9.85 13.86 5.78
N LEU A 74 10.30 14.20 6.99
CA LEU A 74 11.40 13.49 7.67
C LEU A 74 11.03 12.03 7.99
N GLN A 75 9.76 11.75 8.29
CA GLN A 75 9.29 10.39 8.52
C GLN A 75 9.24 9.58 7.23
N ILE A 76 8.81 10.20 6.12
CA ILE A 76 8.82 9.59 4.79
C ILE A 76 10.26 9.24 4.39
N GLU A 77 11.19 10.20 4.47
CA GLU A 77 12.61 9.98 4.16
C GLU A 77 13.21 8.82 4.99
N LYS A 78 12.87 8.75 6.28
CA LYS A 78 13.32 7.65 7.14
C LYS A 78 12.78 6.29 6.70
N LEU A 79 11.50 6.23 6.30
CA LEU A 79 10.89 5.01 5.79
C LEU A 79 11.47 4.61 4.43
N GLU A 80 11.73 5.57 3.55
CA GLU A 80 12.37 5.34 2.25
C GLU A 80 13.77 4.73 2.41
N ASN A 81 14.58 5.23 3.34
CA ASN A 81 15.91 4.67 3.61
C ASN A 81 15.83 3.20 4.05
N VAL A 82 14.94 2.88 5.01
CA VAL A 82 14.76 1.49 5.48
C VAL A 82 14.23 0.58 4.36
N ASN A 83 13.34 1.11 3.51
CA ASN A 83 12.81 0.38 2.36
C ASN A 83 13.90 0.11 1.31
N LEU A 84 14.81 1.06 1.06
CA LEU A 84 15.95 0.87 0.17
C LEU A 84 16.94 -0.16 0.72
N ASP A 85 17.26 -0.11 2.02
CA ASP A 85 18.15 -1.08 2.66
C ASP A 85 17.61 -2.51 2.54
N SER A 86 16.33 -2.71 2.89
CA SER A 86 15.67 -4.01 2.78
C SER A 86 15.52 -4.48 1.33
N GLN A 87 15.26 -3.59 0.36
CA GLN A 87 15.23 -3.94 -1.05
C GLN A 87 16.61 -4.41 -1.54
N CYS A 88 17.70 -3.78 -1.11
CA CYS A 88 19.06 -4.21 -1.45
C CYS A 88 19.37 -5.60 -0.90
N GLU A 89 18.95 -5.89 0.34
CA GLU A 89 19.13 -7.20 0.95
C GLU A 89 18.35 -8.29 0.20
N ILE A 90 17.11 -8.01 -0.20
CA ILE A 90 16.28 -8.92 -0.99
C ILE A 90 16.94 -9.22 -2.36
N GLU A 91 17.41 -8.21 -3.08
CA GLU A 91 18.09 -8.40 -4.37
C GLU A 91 19.40 -9.21 -4.21
N SER A 92 20.14 -8.99 -3.12
CA SER A 92 21.33 -9.80 -2.81
C SER A 92 20.98 -11.27 -2.60
N LEU A 93 19.98 -11.56 -1.77
CA LEU A 93 19.53 -12.93 -1.51
C LEU A 93 18.98 -13.62 -2.76
N LYS A 94 18.33 -12.86 -3.65
CA LYS A 94 17.86 -13.36 -4.94
C LYS A 94 19.01 -13.80 -5.83
N LEU A 95 20.10 -13.03 -5.89
CA LEU A 95 21.31 -13.42 -6.63
C LEU A 95 21.95 -14.69 -6.05
N ASP A 96 22.04 -14.80 -4.73
CA ASP A 96 22.58 -16.00 -4.07
C ASP A 96 21.70 -17.22 -4.35
N LEU A 97 20.37 -17.07 -4.30
CA LEU A 97 19.43 -18.15 -4.62
C LEU A 97 19.62 -18.65 -6.06
N THR A 98 19.70 -17.75 -7.05
CA THR A 98 19.94 -18.15 -8.45
C THR A 98 21.28 -18.86 -8.64
N THR A 99 22.30 -18.47 -7.86
CA THR A 99 23.61 -19.14 -7.87
C THR A 99 23.52 -20.55 -7.30
N LEU A 100 22.75 -20.74 -6.22
CA LEU A 100 22.51 -22.06 -5.63
C LEU A 100 21.68 -22.96 -6.55
N GLU A 101 20.65 -22.41 -7.20
CA GLU A 101 19.84 -23.14 -8.18
C GLU A 101 20.70 -23.67 -9.34
N GLN A 102 21.60 -22.84 -9.88
CA GLN A 102 22.53 -23.28 -10.93
C GLN A 102 23.46 -24.40 -10.43
N ARG A 103 24.02 -24.26 -9.22
CA ARG A 103 24.89 -25.30 -8.64
C ARG A 103 24.16 -26.63 -8.41
N LEU A 104 22.89 -26.57 -7.99
CA LEU A 104 22.06 -27.76 -7.84
C LEU A 104 21.80 -28.44 -9.18
N PHE A 105 21.49 -27.65 -10.21
CA PHE A 105 21.32 -28.17 -11.57
C PHE A 105 22.61 -28.85 -12.09
N ASP A 106 23.76 -28.20 -11.90
CA ASP A 106 25.05 -28.76 -12.30
C ASP A 106 25.37 -30.05 -11.53
N ALA A 107 25.12 -30.08 -10.22
CA ALA A 107 25.31 -31.26 -9.38
C ALA A 107 24.41 -32.45 -9.79
N ASP A 108 23.15 -32.19 -10.15
CA ASP A 108 22.25 -33.23 -10.66
C ASP A 108 22.74 -33.79 -12.01
N SER A 109 23.18 -32.91 -12.92
CA SER A 109 23.75 -33.33 -14.20
C SER A 109 25.00 -34.21 -14.01
N PHE A 110 25.87 -33.84 -13.06
CA PHE A 110 27.05 -34.63 -12.72
C PHE A 110 26.66 -35.98 -12.11
N GLY A 111 25.66 -36.00 -11.24
CA GLY A 111 25.11 -37.23 -10.66
C GLY A 111 24.59 -38.20 -11.74
N GLN A 112 23.92 -37.69 -12.77
CA GLN A 112 23.48 -38.51 -13.90
C GLN A 112 24.65 -39.09 -14.70
N HIS A 113 25.68 -38.30 -14.98
CA HIS A 113 26.90 -38.79 -15.64
C HIS A 113 27.61 -39.88 -14.83
N VAL A 114 27.79 -39.67 -13.52
CA VAL A 114 28.39 -40.67 -12.63
C VAL A 114 27.56 -41.95 -12.58
N SER A 115 26.23 -41.85 -12.54
CA SER A 115 25.34 -43.02 -12.60
C SER A 115 25.47 -43.79 -13.92
N ALA A 116 25.60 -43.08 -15.04
CA ALA A 116 25.79 -43.69 -16.35
C ALA A 116 27.13 -44.42 -16.44
N ASP A 117 28.22 -43.78 -16.02
CA ASP A 117 29.57 -44.37 -16.00
C ASP A 117 29.64 -45.58 -15.06
N LYS A 118 28.98 -45.51 -13.90
CA LYS A 118 28.85 -46.64 -12.99
C LYS A 118 28.14 -47.83 -13.66
N ALA A 119 27.04 -47.59 -14.38
CA ALA A 119 26.34 -48.67 -15.08
C ALA A 119 27.21 -49.32 -16.17
N ILE A 120 28.04 -48.52 -16.87
CA ILE A 120 29.01 -49.02 -17.84
C ILE A 120 30.07 -49.89 -17.15
N ALA A 121 30.60 -49.43 -16.01
CA ALA A 121 31.58 -50.18 -15.23
C ALA A 121 31.00 -51.50 -14.72
N ASP A 122 29.80 -51.49 -14.15
CA ASP A 122 29.09 -52.68 -13.65
C ASP A 122 28.82 -53.71 -14.77
N ASN A 123 28.53 -53.25 -15.99
CA ASN A 123 28.37 -54.13 -17.15
C ASN A 123 29.67 -54.83 -17.53
N LYS A 124 30.78 -54.10 -17.62
CA LYS A 124 32.10 -54.68 -17.93
C LYS A 124 32.54 -55.67 -16.85
N LEU A 125 32.25 -55.37 -15.59
CA LEU A 125 32.60 -56.22 -14.47
C LEU A 125 31.85 -57.56 -14.57
N ARG A 126 30.55 -57.54 -14.86
CA ARG A 126 29.76 -58.76 -15.14
C ARG A 126 30.28 -59.56 -16.34
N GLU A 127 30.74 -58.87 -17.38
CA GLU A 127 31.31 -59.52 -18.57
C GLU A 127 32.63 -60.24 -18.23
N TYR A 128 33.50 -59.60 -17.46
CA TYR A 128 34.74 -60.22 -16.97
C TYR A 128 34.49 -61.39 -16.02
N GLU A 129 33.47 -61.29 -15.14
CA GLU A 129 33.04 -62.41 -14.30
C GLU A 129 32.61 -63.63 -15.13
N LEU A 130 31.87 -63.40 -16.22
CA LEU A 130 31.43 -64.46 -17.12
C LEU A 130 32.63 -65.13 -17.81
N GLN A 131 33.57 -64.33 -18.35
CA GLN A 131 34.78 -64.83 -18.99
C GLN A 131 35.66 -65.65 -18.02
N LEU A 132 35.78 -65.20 -16.77
CA LEU A 132 36.46 -65.95 -15.71
C LEU A 132 35.80 -67.31 -15.47
N GLN A 133 34.46 -67.34 -15.42
CA GLN A 133 33.73 -68.58 -15.20
C GLN A 133 33.87 -69.56 -16.39
N GLU A 134 33.92 -69.06 -17.62
CA GLU A 134 34.17 -69.87 -18.83
C GLU A 134 35.60 -70.41 -18.88
N ALA A 135 36.59 -69.57 -18.56
CA ALA A 135 37.98 -69.98 -18.46
C ALA A 135 38.16 -71.08 -17.40
N GLN A 136 37.51 -70.93 -16.24
CA GLN A 136 37.55 -71.94 -15.18
C GLN A 136 36.97 -73.29 -15.65
N LYS A 137 35.80 -73.29 -16.32
CA LYS A 137 35.23 -74.51 -16.91
C LYS A 137 36.18 -75.19 -17.90
N THR A 138 36.89 -74.38 -18.69
CA THR A 138 37.88 -74.88 -19.66
C THR A 138 39.06 -75.55 -18.94
N ILE A 139 39.58 -74.92 -17.89
CA ILE A 139 40.65 -75.49 -17.06
C ILE A 139 40.19 -76.82 -16.44
N ASP A 140 38.99 -76.88 -15.87
CA ASP A 140 38.45 -78.09 -15.26
C ASP A 140 38.32 -79.23 -16.28
N HIS A 141 37.87 -78.93 -17.51
CA HIS A 141 37.78 -79.89 -18.60
C HIS A 141 39.17 -80.43 -18.99
N LEU A 142 40.14 -79.54 -19.19
CA LEU A 142 41.52 -79.92 -19.52
C LEU A 142 42.18 -80.74 -18.41
N LEU A 143 41.91 -80.44 -17.14
CA LEU A 143 42.40 -81.23 -16.01
C LEU A 143 41.83 -82.64 -16.01
N LEU A 144 40.55 -82.80 -16.36
CA LEU A 144 39.90 -84.11 -16.48
C LEU A 144 40.54 -84.92 -17.62
N GLU A 145 40.70 -84.32 -18.80
CA GLU A 145 41.33 -84.94 -19.96
C GLU A 145 42.78 -85.34 -19.65
N ASN A 146 43.56 -84.47 -19.00
CA ASN A 146 44.94 -84.79 -18.57
C ASN A 146 44.98 -86.01 -17.62
N LYS A 147 43.98 -86.12 -16.75
CA LYS A 147 43.85 -87.26 -15.82
C LYS A 147 43.50 -88.54 -16.55
N GLU A 148 42.70 -88.47 -17.63
CA GLU A 148 42.38 -89.61 -18.49
C GLU A 148 43.57 -90.02 -19.37
N LEU A 149 44.28 -89.07 -19.97
CA LEU A 149 45.50 -89.33 -20.73
C LEU A 149 46.57 -90.01 -19.87
N LYS A 150 46.75 -89.57 -18.61
CA LYS A 150 47.62 -90.24 -17.63
C LYS A 150 47.18 -91.67 -17.29
N ARG A 151 45.90 -92.02 -17.46
CA ARG A 151 45.39 -93.40 -17.28
C ARG A 151 45.53 -94.25 -18.54
N LEU A 152 45.43 -93.65 -19.73
CA LEU A 152 45.62 -94.34 -21.02
C LEU A 152 47.10 -94.65 -21.32
N PHE A 153 48.02 -93.90 -20.72
CA PHE A 153 49.46 -94.20 -20.73
C PHE A 153 50.00 -94.37 -19.30
N PRO A 154 49.82 -95.55 -18.66
CA PRO A 154 50.37 -95.82 -17.33
C PRO A 154 51.90 -96.01 -17.31
N GLY A 155 52.55 -95.99 -18.48
CA GLY A 155 53.97 -96.32 -18.63
C GLY A 155 54.62 -95.57 -19.79
N GLY A 156 55.15 -94.38 -19.50
CA GLY A 156 56.17 -93.70 -20.30
C GLY A 156 57.57 -93.88 -19.70
N ALA A 157 57.82 -95.02 -19.02
CA ALA A 157 59.14 -95.46 -18.63
C ALA A 157 59.42 -96.77 -19.38
N ALA A 158 60.38 -96.72 -20.32
CA ALA A 158 60.91 -97.80 -21.17
C ALA A 158 59.98 -98.22 -22.33
N THR A 159 60.33 -98.14 -23.62
CA THR A 159 61.63 -98.24 -24.31
C THR A 159 61.53 -97.70 -25.75
N ALA A 160 62.47 -96.84 -26.16
CA ALA A 160 62.97 -96.77 -27.54
C ALA A 160 64.44 -96.33 -27.50
N LEU A 161 65.33 -97.29 -27.28
CA LEU A 161 66.77 -97.15 -27.42
C LEU A 161 67.12 -96.90 -28.88
N THR A 162 67.22 -95.63 -29.28
CA THR A 162 68.24 -95.12 -30.20
C THR A 162 68.28 -93.60 -30.04
N SER A 163 69.44 -93.06 -29.68
CA SER A 163 69.77 -91.63 -29.49
C SER A 163 69.73 -91.09 -28.05
N ASP A 164 70.30 -91.84 -27.09
CA ASP A 164 70.57 -91.35 -25.73
C ASP A 164 71.61 -90.19 -25.68
N GLU A 165 72.34 -89.90 -26.76
CA GLU A 165 73.37 -88.83 -26.74
C GLU A 165 72.89 -87.47 -27.29
N GLN A 166 71.61 -87.36 -27.69
CA GLN A 166 70.96 -86.08 -28.04
C GLN A 166 69.83 -85.67 -27.09
N VAL A 167 69.29 -86.62 -26.33
CA VAL A 167 68.23 -86.35 -25.34
C VAL A 167 68.82 -85.76 -24.06
N ASP A 168 69.98 -86.22 -23.60
CA ASP A 168 70.67 -85.58 -22.47
C ASP A 168 71.10 -84.13 -22.76
N LYS A 169 71.46 -83.82 -24.02
CA LYS A 169 71.76 -82.43 -24.47
C LYS A 169 70.54 -81.52 -24.61
N THR A 170 69.33 -82.09 -24.65
CA THR A 170 68.07 -81.30 -24.69
C THR A 170 67.41 -81.22 -23.33
N ILE A 171 67.55 -82.24 -22.48
CA ILE A 171 67.10 -82.22 -21.08
C ILE A 171 67.99 -81.30 -20.24
N GLU A 172 69.32 -81.31 -20.40
CA GLU A 172 70.21 -80.32 -19.74
C GLU A 172 70.05 -78.89 -20.28
N LYS A 173 69.36 -78.68 -21.42
CA LYS A 173 69.02 -77.35 -21.94
C LYS A 173 67.65 -76.83 -21.46
N ILE A 174 66.79 -77.70 -20.95
CA ILE A 174 65.47 -77.36 -20.43
C ILE A 174 65.50 -77.26 -18.89
N ASP A 175 66.44 -77.95 -18.24
CA ASP A 175 66.67 -77.85 -16.80
C ASP A 175 67.44 -76.58 -16.42
N GLY A 176 66.74 -75.67 -15.76
CA GLY A 176 67.27 -74.47 -15.13
C GLY A 176 66.54 -73.21 -15.56
N GLN A 177 66.51 -72.90 -16.86
CA GLN A 177 66.04 -71.58 -17.32
C GLN A 177 64.51 -71.40 -17.34
N ASP A 178 63.73 -72.46 -17.59
CA ASP A 178 62.27 -72.33 -17.72
C ASP A 178 61.51 -72.45 -16.38
N TYR A 179 62.01 -73.24 -15.43
CA TYR A 179 61.45 -73.31 -14.07
C TYR A 179 61.80 -72.10 -13.21
N GLU A 180 63.02 -71.56 -13.32
CA GLU A 180 63.38 -70.30 -12.65
C GLU A 180 62.59 -69.10 -13.24
N ARG A 181 62.40 -69.08 -14.56
CA ARG A 181 61.59 -68.05 -15.23
C ARG A 181 60.12 -68.13 -14.81
N GLY A 182 59.53 -69.34 -14.74
CA GLY A 182 58.16 -69.54 -14.26
C GLY A 182 57.98 -69.17 -12.78
N GLY A 183 58.94 -69.53 -11.93
CA GLY A 183 58.95 -69.15 -10.51
C GLY A 183 59.04 -67.64 -10.30
N ALA A 184 59.93 -66.96 -11.02
CA ALA A 184 60.04 -65.50 -10.99
C ALA A 184 58.77 -64.80 -11.48
N ILE A 185 58.04 -65.37 -12.44
CA ILE A 185 56.76 -64.82 -12.91
C ILE A 185 55.68 -64.96 -11.83
N LEU A 186 55.60 -66.13 -11.16
CA LEU A 186 54.67 -66.35 -10.05
C LEU A 186 54.95 -65.45 -8.86
N GLU A 187 56.22 -65.27 -8.48
CA GLU A 187 56.61 -64.38 -7.38
C GLU A 187 56.29 -62.92 -7.70
N ASN A 188 56.51 -62.47 -8.94
CA ASN A 188 56.11 -61.13 -9.36
C ASN A 188 54.58 -60.97 -9.39
N MET A 189 53.82 -61.99 -9.80
CA MET A 189 52.36 -61.96 -9.73
C MET A 189 51.86 -61.93 -8.28
N ALA A 190 52.50 -62.66 -7.36
CA ALA A 190 52.17 -62.64 -5.94
C ALA A 190 52.43 -61.27 -5.31
N LYS A 191 53.60 -60.66 -5.57
CA LYS A 191 53.90 -59.29 -5.12
C LYS A 191 52.90 -58.27 -5.66
N ARG A 192 52.59 -58.35 -6.95
CA ARG A 192 51.61 -57.45 -7.60
C ARG A 192 50.18 -57.67 -7.07
N SER A 193 49.85 -58.89 -6.65
CA SER A 193 48.58 -59.23 -5.99
C SER A 193 48.52 -58.60 -4.59
N GLU A 194 49.57 -58.75 -3.80
CA GLU A 194 49.68 -58.19 -2.45
C GLU A 194 49.65 -56.65 -2.48
N GLU A 195 50.36 -56.03 -3.42
CA GLU A 195 50.30 -54.58 -3.68
C GLU A 195 48.87 -54.13 -4.05
N SER A 196 48.15 -54.90 -4.86
CA SER A 196 46.79 -54.56 -5.24
C SER A 196 45.79 -54.72 -4.09
N GLU A 197 45.99 -55.68 -3.20
CA GLU A 197 45.20 -55.82 -1.97
C GLU A 197 45.41 -54.64 -1.02
N LEU A 198 46.65 -54.20 -0.83
CA LEU A 198 46.96 -53.04 0.01
C LEU A 198 46.32 -51.77 -0.53
N LEU A 199 46.36 -51.55 -1.85
CA LEU A 199 45.70 -50.42 -2.49
C LEU A 199 44.18 -50.46 -2.33
N ILE A 200 43.57 -51.65 -2.44
CA ILE A 200 42.13 -51.83 -2.23
C ILE A 200 41.75 -51.48 -0.78
N GLU A 201 42.52 -51.91 0.21
CA GLU A 201 42.25 -51.57 1.61
C GLU A 201 42.41 -50.08 1.89
N GLN A 202 43.43 -49.44 1.32
CA GLN A 202 43.61 -47.99 1.44
C GLN A 202 42.42 -47.22 0.81
N LEU A 203 41.98 -47.61 -0.38
CA LEU A 203 40.82 -46.98 -1.04
C LEU A 203 39.52 -47.20 -0.25
N LYS A 204 39.34 -48.35 0.42
CA LYS A 204 38.21 -48.58 1.31
C LYS A 204 38.25 -47.68 2.54
N GLU A 205 39.43 -47.44 3.11
CA GLU A 205 39.65 -46.52 4.21
C GLU A 205 39.28 -45.08 3.81
N GLU A 206 39.84 -44.61 2.70
CA GLU A 206 39.57 -43.28 2.15
C GLU A 206 38.07 -43.10 1.83
N LEU A 207 37.41 -44.12 1.27
CA LEU A 207 35.98 -44.07 1.01
C LEU A 207 35.16 -43.99 2.30
N ARG A 208 35.56 -44.70 3.37
CA ARG A 208 34.90 -44.61 4.68
C ARG A 208 35.07 -43.23 5.29
N GLU A 209 36.25 -42.65 5.19
CA GLU A 209 36.57 -41.32 5.73
C GLU A 209 35.83 -40.21 4.98
N GLN A 210 35.82 -40.24 3.64
CA GLN A 210 35.05 -39.30 2.81
C GLN A 210 33.54 -39.40 3.09
N LYS A 211 33.02 -40.62 3.29
CA LYS A 211 31.61 -40.81 3.64
C LYS A 211 31.27 -40.25 5.02
N LEU A 212 32.17 -40.40 5.99
CA LEU A 212 31.99 -39.82 7.32
C LEU A 212 32.00 -38.30 7.25
N LYS A 213 32.98 -37.71 6.55
CA LYS A 213 33.07 -36.26 6.37
C LYS A 213 31.85 -35.68 5.68
N ALA A 214 31.39 -36.30 4.59
CA ALA A 214 30.18 -35.88 3.89
C ALA A 214 28.92 -35.96 4.78
N LYS A 215 28.90 -36.87 5.76
CA LYS A 215 27.81 -36.97 6.74
C LYS A 215 27.87 -35.83 7.77
N GLU A 216 29.06 -35.51 8.28
CA GLU A 216 29.28 -34.39 9.20
C GLU A 216 28.93 -33.05 8.51
N ASP A 217 29.43 -32.82 7.30
CA ASP A 217 29.12 -31.62 6.51
C ASP A 217 27.60 -31.46 6.26
N ALA A 218 26.88 -32.57 6.05
CA ALA A 218 25.43 -32.55 5.88
C ALA A 218 24.66 -32.26 7.18
N GLU A 219 25.18 -32.71 8.32
CA GLU A 219 24.62 -32.40 9.65
C GLU A 219 24.83 -30.93 10.00
N ASP A 220 26.03 -30.40 9.78
CA ASP A 220 26.36 -28.98 9.99
C ASP A 220 25.46 -28.08 9.14
N LEU A 221 25.31 -28.38 7.85
CA LEU A 221 24.42 -27.62 6.96
C LEU A 221 22.95 -27.68 7.42
N THR A 222 22.52 -28.85 7.92
CA THR A 222 21.15 -29.00 8.44
C THR A 222 20.94 -28.14 9.69
N GLN A 223 21.95 -28.05 10.56
CA GLN A 223 21.91 -27.19 11.73
C GLN A 223 21.85 -25.70 11.33
N GLU A 224 22.72 -25.24 10.44
CA GLU A 224 22.71 -23.85 9.95
C GLU A 224 21.36 -23.49 9.31
N MET A 225 20.80 -24.40 8.51
CA MET A 225 19.46 -24.24 7.93
C MET A 225 18.36 -24.12 8.99
N ALA A 226 18.47 -24.86 10.10
CA ALA A 226 17.52 -24.76 11.20
C ALA A 226 17.65 -23.42 11.94
N GLU A 227 18.86 -22.97 12.22
CA GLU A 227 19.13 -21.68 12.88
C GLU A 227 18.58 -20.51 12.06
N LEU A 228 18.83 -20.51 10.75
CA LEU A 228 18.27 -19.51 9.83
C LEU A 228 16.73 -19.53 9.81
N ARG A 229 16.11 -20.72 9.81
CA ARG A 229 14.64 -20.84 9.89
C ARG A 229 14.09 -20.24 11.18
N TYR A 230 14.74 -20.47 12.33
CA TYR A 230 14.32 -19.87 13.59
C TYR A 230 14.46 -18.34 13.58
N GLN A 231 15.55 -17.80 13.02
CA GLN A 231 15.75 -16.36 12.89
C GLN A 231 14.66 -15.72 12.00
N ILE A 232 14.42 -16.28 10.82
CA ILE A 232 13.37 -15.81 9.89
C ILE A 232 12.00 -15.85 10.57
N THR A 233 11.68 -16.94 11.27
CA THR A 233 10.41 -17.09 11.98
C THR A 233 10.26 -16.01 13.07
N GLY A 234 11.32 -15.74 13.83
CA GLY A 234 11.32 -14.66 14.83
C GLY A 234 11.08 -13.28 14.21
N MET A 235 11.77 -12.96 13.11
CA MET A 235 11.56 -11.70 12.39
C MET A 235 10.13 -11.56 11.85
N LEU A 236 9.55 -12.65 11.31
CA LEU A 236 8.17 -12.66 10.83
C LEU A 236 7.18 -12.40 11.97
N GLU A 237 7.35 -13.04 13.14
CA GLU A 237 6.50 -12.81 14.30
C GLU A 237 6.53 -11.36 14.79
N GLU A 238 7.71 -10.71 14.76
CA GLU A 238 7.83 -9.30 15.08
C GLU A 238 7.11 -8.40 14.07
N GLU A 239 7.23 -8.68 12.78
CA GLU A 239 6.52 -7.97 11.73
C GLU A 239 5.00 -8.13 11.85
N TYR A 240 4.50 -9.33 12.16
CA TYR A 240 3.07 -9.52 12.44
C TYR A 240 2.58 -8.67 13.61
N LYS A 241 3.36 -8.58 14.70
CA LYS A 241 3.04 -7.73 15.85
C LYS A 241 3.04 -6.25 15.47
N ARG A 242 4.05 -5.78 14.74
CA ARG A 242 4.12 -4.37 14.28
C ARG A 242 2.94 -4.02 13.38
N ARG A 243 2.62 -4.88 12.42
CA ARG A 243 1.51 -4.68 11.48
C ARG A 243 0.16 -4.64 12.20
N SER A 244 -0.06 -5.53 13.16
CA SER A 244 -1.26 -5.52 14.02
C SER A 244 -1.41 -4.21 14.79
N CYS A 245 -0.33 -3.70 15.40
CA CYS A 245 -0.34 -2.40 16.09
C CYS A 245 -0.69 -1.23 15.16
N ILE A 246 -0.10 -1.20 13.96
CA ILE A 246 -0.35 -0.15 12.96
C ILE A 246 -1.81 -0.20 12.49
N GLU A 247 -2.32 -1.39 12.16
CA GLU A 247 -3.70 -1.59 11.73
C GLU A 247 -4.69 -1.15 12.81
N GLN A 248 -4.44 -1.53 14.06
CA GLN A 248 -5.30 -1.13 15.17
C GLN A 248 -5.28 0.40 15.40
N ALA A 249 -4.12 1.05 15.26
CA ALA A 249 -4.00 2.50 15.34
C ALA A 249 -4.72 3.20 14.17
N ALA A 250 -4.62 2.66 12.96
CA ALA A 250 -5.31 3.20 11.78
C ALA A 250 -6.83 3.10 11.93
N ILE A 251 -7.35 1.96 12.41
CA ILE A 251 -8.78 1.77 12.68
C ILE A 251 -9.26 2.78 13.73
N GLN A 252 -8.51 2.99 14.81
CA GLN A 252 -8.86 3.98 15.84
C GLN A 252 -8.93 5.40 15.27
N GLN A 253 -7.97 5.79 14.43
CA GLN A 253 -7.98 7.11 13.78
C GLN A 253 -9.16 7.29 12.83
N ILE A 254 -9.50 6.26 12.04
CA ILE A 254 -10.67 6.29 11.16
C ILE A 254 -11.94 6.48 11.98
N GLN A 255 -12.12 5.72 13.06
CA GLN A 255 -13.29 5.84 13.93
C GLN A 255 -13.43 7.24 14.56
N GLU A 256 -12.30 7.84 14.98
CA GLU A 256 -12.30 9.20 15.52
C GLU A 256 -12.71 10.23 14.46
N LEU A 257 -12.18 10.11 13.24
CA LEU A 257 -12.55 10.98 12.12
C LEU A 257 -14.03 10.80 11.72
N GLU A 258 -14.53 9.57 11.64
CA GLU A 258 -15.94 9.28 11.36
C GLU A 258 -16.87 9.89 12.42
N ALA A 259 -16.49 9.82 13.69
CA ALA A 259 -17.23 10.44 14.78
C ALA A 259 -17.23 11.97 14.67
N GLN A 260 -16.10 12.57 14.27
CA GLN A 260 -15.99 14.01 14.04
C GLN A 260 -16.85 14.47 12.86
N VAL A 261 -16.76 13.77 11.72
CA VAL A 261 -17.59 14.05 10.53
C VAL A 261 -19.07 13.95 10.88
N SER A 262 -19.48 12.89 11.60
CA SER A 262 -20.86 12.70 12.05
C SER A 262 -21.35 13.82 12.97
N LYS A 263 -20.46 14.39 13.80
CA LYS A 263 -20.77 15.53 14.68
C LYS A 263 -20.97 16.81 13.88
N GLU A 264 -20.10 17.09 12.92
CA GLU A 264 -20.22 18.28 12.07
C GLU A 264 -21.45 18.18 11.14
N GLN A 265 -21.74 17.00 10.59
CA GLN A 265 -22.96 16.78 9.81
C GLN A 265 -24.24 17.06 10.61
N ARG A 266 -24.28 16.67 11.89
CA ARG A 266 -25.40 17.02 12.80
C ARG A 266 -25.52 18.52 13.06
N LYS A 267 -24.40 19.23 13.19
CA LYS A 267 -24.41 20.69 13.35
C LYS A 267 -24.91 21.39 12.08
N LEU A 268 -24.41 20.99 10.92
CA LEU A 268 -24.80 21.54 9.62
C LEU A 268 -26.28 21.31 9.33
N SER A 269 -26.78 20.09 9.55
CA SER A 269 -28.22 19.79 9.39
C SER A 269 -29.10 20.60 10.35
N GLY A 270 -28.65 20.83 11.58
CA GLY A 270 -29.32 21.73 12.53
C GLY A 270 -29.34 23.19 12.05
N ALA A 271 -28.23 23.70 11.51
CA ALA A 271 -28.14 25.05 10.97
C ALA A 271 -29.03 25.24 9.72
N LEU A 272 -29.04 24.25 8.82
CA LEU A 272 -29.87 24.24 7.61
C LEU A 272 -31.37 24.33 7.98
N ARG A 273 -31.80 23.57 8.99
CA ARG A 273 -33.19 23.60 9.47
C ARG A 273 -33.57 25.00 9.99
N LYS A 274 -32.71 25.62 10.80
CA LYS A 274 -32.93 26.99 11.31
C LYS A 274 -33.01 28.01 10.18
N LEU A 275 -32.17 27.86 9.15
CA LEU A 275 -32.21 28.73 7.98
C LEU A 275 -33.53 28.57 7.22
N GLN A 276 -33.99 27.33 7.03
CA GLN A 276 -35.27 27.05 6.37
C GLN A 276 -36.46 27.63 7.16
N GLU A 277 -36.50 27.45 8.48
CA GLU A 277 -37.52 28.04 9.36
C GLU A 277 -37.54 29.57 9.28
N SER A 278 -36.35 30.20 9.27
CA SER A 278 -36.19 31.65 9.10
C SER A 278 -36.72 32.12 7.75
N HIS A 279 -36.42 31.39 6.66
CA HIS A 279 -36.92 31.69 5.32
C HIS A 279 -38.45 31.59 5.24
N GLU A 280 -39.05 30.55 5.82
CA GLU A 280 -40.50 30.39 5.89
C GLU A 280 -41.18 31.52 6.69
N LEU A 281 -40.57 31.94 7.81
CA LEU A 281 -41.06 33.07 8.60
C LEU A 281 -40.97 34.39 7.81
N ALA A 282 -39.84 34.67 7.18
CA ALA A 282 -39.65 35.85 6.34
C ALA A 282 -40.65 35.88 5.17
N GLN A 283 -40.93 34.73 4.56
CA GLN A 283 -41.94 34.61 3.51
C GLN A 283 -43.34 34.93 4.04
N LYS A 284 -43.71 34.43 5.23
CA LYS A 284 -44.99 34.76 5.88
C LYS A 284 -45.12 36.26 6.16
N GLN A 285 -44.08 36.86 6.74
CA GLN A 285 -44.03 38.30 7.00
C GLN A 285 -44.14 39.12 5.71
N SER A 286 -43.43 38.72 4.65
CA SER A 286 -43.51 39.37 3.33
C SER A 286 -44.92 39.32 2.74
N MET A 287 -45.61 38.17 2.84
CA MET A 287 -47.01 38.05 2.41
C MET A 287 -47.95 38.94 3.23
N GLU A 288 -47.74 39.06 4.53
CA GLU A 288 -48.52 39.94 5.40
C GLU A 288 -48.29 41.41 5.07
N ILE A 289 -47.03 41.84 4.91
CA ILE A 289 -46.67 43.20 4.47
C ILE A 289 -47.33 43.51 3.13
N LYS A 290 -47.32 42.57 2.18
CA LYS A 290 -48.00 42.73 0.88
C LYS A 290 -49.50 42.94 1.06
N LYS A 291 -50.18 42.12 1.88
CA LYS A 291 -51.62 42.26 2.18
C LYS A 291 -51.94 43.61 2.84
N LEU A 292 -51.12 44.05 3.79
CA LEU A 292 -51.27 45.35 4.44
C LEU A 292 -51.07 46.49 3.45
N LYS A 293 -50.05 46.41 2.60
CA LYS A 293 -49.78 47.38 1.53
C LYS A 293 -50.94 47.49 0.54
N ASP A 294 -51.49 46.35 0.10
CA ASP A 294 -52.64 46.32 -0.81
C ASP A 294 -53.88 46.94 -0.14
N SER A 295 -54.09 46.68 1.15
CA SER A 295 -55.20 47.26 1.92
C SER A 295 -55.07 48.77 2.11
N LEU A 296 -53.88 49.25 2.42
CA LEU A 296 -53.57 50.68 2.50
C LEU A 296 -53.74 51.36 1.13
N GLY A 297 -53.32 50.70 0.05
CA GLY A 297 -53.52 51.15 -1.32
C GLY A 297 -55.00 51.33 -1.67
N ARG A 298 -55.86 50.36 -1.30
CA ARG A 298 -57.32 50.49 -1.44
C ARG A 298 -57.87 51.67 -0.63
N PHE A 299 -57.45 51.83 0.62
CA PHE A 299 -57.89 52.95 1.47
C PHE A 299 -57.50 54.32 0.90
N ASN A 300 -56.25 54.47 0.43
CA ASN A 300 -55.80 55.71 -0.22
C ASN A 300 -56.55 55.98 -1.53
N SER A 301 -56.85 54.94 -2.32
CA SER A 301 -57.69 55.08 -3.51
C SER A 301 -59.10 55.55 -3.16
N ALA A 302 -59.71 55.03 -2.09
CA ALA A 302 -61.03 55.46 -1.60
C ALA A 302 -61.02 56.91 -1.10
N LEU A 303 -59.94 57.38 -0.48
CA LEU A 303 -59.79 58.79 -0.08
C LEU A 303 -59.61 59.74 -1.27
N ASN A 304 -58.89 59.31 -2.31
CA ASN A 304 -58.61 60.14 -3.49
C ASN A 304 -59.78 60.18 -4.47
N HIS A 305 -60.58 59.11 -4.55
CA HIS A 305 -61.90 59.16 -5.19
C HIS A 305 -62.87 59.75 -4.19
N GLY A 306 -62.81 61.07 -4.01
CA GLY A 306 -63.86 61.82 -3.34
C GLY A 306 -65.19 61.64 -4.09
N THR A 307 -65.87 60.51 -3.88
CA THR A 307 -67.30 60.40 -4.17
C THR A 307 -67.99 61.29 -3.15
N VAL A 308 -68.09 62.56 -3.51
CA VAL A 308 -69.06 63.47 -2.92
C VAL A 308 -70.41 62.80 -3.10
N CYS A 309 -70.93 62.24 -2.01
CA CYS A 309 -72.31 61.80 -1.93
C CYS A 309 -73.19 63.00 -2.35
N ARG A 310 -73.79 62.94 -3.54
CA ARG A 310 -74.67 64.02 -4.05
C ARG A 310 -75.93 64.22 -3.19
N SER A 311 -76.14 63.39 -2.16
CA SER A 311 -77.32 63.38 -1.31
C SER A 311 -77.06 63.62 0.19
N CYS A 312 -75.83 63.83 0.66
CA CYS A 312 -75.60 64.42 2.00
C CYS A 312 -74.39 65.39 2.00
N SER A 313 -74.54 66.52 2.70
CA SER A 313 -73.50 67.51 2.97
C SER A 313 -72.52 67.08 4.09
N CYS A 314 -72.59 65.83 4.53
CA CYS A 314 -71.99 65.39 5.78
C CYS A 314 -70.61 64.72 5.64
N GLY A 315 -70.07 64.56 4.43
CA GLY A 315 -68.70 64.06 4.17
C GLY A 315 -68.39 62.62 4.64
N PHE A 316 -69.28 62.01 5.43
CA PHE A 316 -69.08 60.71 6.08
C PHE A 316 -69.70 59.52 5.32
N CYS A 317 -70.64 59.77 4.39
CA CYS A 317 -71.38 58.69 3.72
C CYS A 317 -70.54 57.89 2.70
N ALA A 318 -69.44 58.45 2.17
CA ALA A 318 -68.59 57.74 1.22
C ALA A 318 -67.81 56.58 1.87
N MET A 319 -67.44 56.68 3.16
CA MET A 319 -66.65 55.66 3.85
C MET A 319 -67.44 54.39 4.20
N LEU A 320 -68.76 54.48 4.33
CA LEU A 320 -69.60 53.35 4.77
C LEU A 320 -70.03 52.42 3.63
N LEU A 321 -69.97 52.86 2.36
CA LEU A 321 -70.36 52.01 1.22
C LEU A 321 -69.26 51.02 0.81
N GLU A 322 -67.98 51.39 0.88
CA GLU A 322 -66.88 50.51 0.44
C GLU A 322 -66.41 49.51 1.50
N LEU A 323 -66.80 49.70 2.78
CA LEU A 323 -66.54 48.73 3.85
C LEU A 323 -67.64 47.66 3.95
N SER A 324 -68.69 47.75 3.15
CA SER A 324 -69.75 46.74 3.01
C SER A 324 -69.34 45.72 1.94
N ASN A 325 -68.96 44.52 2.38
CA ASN A 325 -68.66 43.35 1.56
C ASN A 325 -69.54 43.22 0.30
N CYS A 326 -68.97 43.49 -0.88
CA CYS A 326 -69.53 43.04 -2.16
C CYS A 326 -68.58 42.00 -2.76
N SER A 327 -68.95 40.72 -2.57
CA SER A 327 -68.53 39.62 -3.42
C SER A 327 -68.91 39.93 -4.86
N ILE A 328 -67.91 40.12 -5.73
CA ILE A 328 -68.09 40.03 -7.17
C ILE A 328 -67.46 38.71 -7.59
N GLU A 329 -68.34 37.77 -7.94
CA GLU A 329 -68.01 36.51 -8.56
C GLU A 329 -67.51 36.73 -10.01
N GLY A 330 -66.30 36.25 -10.29
CA GLY A 330 -65.87 35.66 -11.56
C GLY A 330 -65.22 36.58 -12.63
N PRO A 331 -64.44 36.01 -13.58
CA PRO A 331 -64.17 34.59 -13.81
C PRO A 331 -62.68 34.18 -13.70
N VAL A 332 -62.56 32.86 -13.62
CA VAL A 332 -61.40 31.97 -13.71
C VAL A 332 -60.39 32.40 -14.78
N ASP A 333 -59.11 32.45 -14.42
CA ASP A 333 -58.05 32.06 -15.34
C ASP A 333 -57.03 31.15 -14.65
N VAL A 334 -57.05 29.90 -15.12
CA VAL A 334 -56.16 28.82 -14.73
C VAL A 334 -54.83 29.04 -15.41
N ARG A 335 -53.76 29.23 -14.63
CA ARG A 335 -52.46 28.66 -14.99
C ARG A 335 -51.65 28.35 -13.74
N SER A 336 -51.79 27.10 -13.33
CA SER A 336 -50.79 26.36 -12.60
C SER A 336 -49.43 26.48 -13.28
N SER A 337 -48.41 26.88 -12.54
CA SER A 337 -47.08 26.29 -12.74
C SER A 337 -46.42 26.14 -11.38
N SER A 338 -46.68 24.96 -10.82
CA SER A 338 -45.88 24.36 -9.77
C SER A 338 -44.48 24.11 -10.29
N GLN A 339 -43.48 24.83 -9.79
CA GLN A 339 -42.11 24.33 -9.75
C GLN A 339 -41.61 24.35 -8.31
N LYS A 340 -41.55 23.13 -7.76
CA LYS A 340 -40.86 22.77 -6.52
C LYS A 340 -39.38 23.19 -6.59
N PRO A 341 -38.75 23.46 -5.43
CA PRO A 341 -37.32 23.67 -5.36
C PRO A 341 -36.61 22.33 -5.53
N GLN A 342 -35.87 22.14 -6.62
CA GLN A 342 -34.91 21.04 -6.75
C GLN A 342 -33.60 21.44 -6.05
N ASN A 343 -33.55 21.24 -4.74
CA ASN A 343 -32.30 20.97 -4.05
C ASN A 343 -31.93 19.51 -4.33
N GLN A 344 -31.09 19.27 -5.35
CA GLN A 344 -30.34 18.03 -5.44
C GLN A 344 -29.13 18.22 -6.36
N ALA A 345 -28.05 18.77 -5.81
CA ALA A 345 -26.70 18.50 -6.29
C ALA A 345 -26.03 17.67 -5.20
N LEU A 346 -26.36 16.37 -5.20
CA LEU A 346 -25.58 15.33 -4.55
C LEU A 346 -24.29 15.24 -5.40
N LEU A 347 -23.17 15.73 -4.87
CA LEU A 347 -21.86 15.43 -5.41
C LEU A 347 -21.59 13.95 -5.14
N GLU A 348 -22.06 13.11 -6.05
CA GLU A 348 -21.63 11.72 -6.20
C GLU A 348 -20.16 11.76 -6.65
N TRP A 349 -19.25 11.65 -5.69
CA TRP A 349 -17.86 11.33 -5.98
C TRP A 349 -17.83 9.90 -6.52
N ARG A 350 -17.62 9.74 -7.81
CA ARG A 350 -17.11 8.49 -8.39
C ARG A 350 -15.58 8.55 -8.38
N PRO A 351 -14.89 7.50 -7.90
CA PRO A 351 -13.51 7.27 -8.30
C PRO A 351 -13.49 6.91 -9.78
N ASP A 352 -12.63 7.57 -10.56
CA ASP A 352 -12.28 7.12 -11.90
C ASP A 352 -11.54 5.78 -11.74
N GLU A 353 -12.20 4.69 -12.16
CA GLU A 353 -11.53 3.46 -12.54
C GLU A 353 -11.27 3.54 -14.05
N ASP A 354 -10.05 3.94 -14.41
CA ASP A 354 -9.37 3.49 -15.61
C ASP A 354 -8.10 2.77 -15.10
N ALA A 355 -8.10 1.45 -15.02
CA ALA A 355 -7.86 0.53 -16.12
C ALA A 355 -6.40 0.59 -16.63
N ASP A 356 -5.66 -0.43 -16.18
CA ASP A 356 -4.74 -1.23 -16.99
C ASP A 356 -3.60 -0.54 -17.75
N GLY A 357 -2.40 -0.85 -17.26
CA GLY A 357 -1.42 -1.54 -18.09
C GLY A 357 -0.34 -0.67 -18.69
N GLU A 358 0.87 -0.79 -18.15
CA GLU A 358 2.01 -1.03 -19.02
C GLU A 358 3.12 -1.77 -18.27
N ALA A 359 3.46 -2.92 -18.83
CA ALA A 359 4.65 -3.69 -18.51
C ALA A 359 5.89 -2.95 -19.04
N GLY A 360 6.96 -3.01 -18.26
CA GLY A 360 8.32 -2.60 -18.64
C GLY A 360 9.30 -3.18 -17.65
#